data_AF-A0A554JZ25-F1
#
_entry.id   AF-A0A554JZ25-F1
#
_cell.length_a   1.000
_cell.length_b   1.000
_cell.length_c   1.000
_cell.angle_alpha   90.00
_cell.angle_beta   90.00
_cell.angle_gamma   90.00
#
_symmetry.space_group_name_H-M   'P 1'
#
loop_
_entity.id
_entity.type
_entity.pdbx_description
1 polymer ?
#
loop_
_entity_poly.entity_id
_entity_poly.type
_entity_poly.pdbx_seq_one_letter_code
_entity_poly.pdbx_strand_id
1 'polypeptide(L)'
;METITRKSIAISELERLGEEINPLKAVFDQMTDHVVITDKNANIIYANKAVERHTGFSQLEIIGRNPGDFWGGKMPRNFYEKMWYRIKVEKEPFAGEILNTRKDGSEYWQELRVSPILDKNGDVQFFIGIEPNITKRKDKEEERQKFISAFEKRTQNSLSAMRQTLDWLNLNGKLTQKQQEHLEAVYKNQQNLAQLVSDFVPAISALG
;
A
#
# COMPACT_ATOMS: atom_id res chain seq x y z
N MET A 1 31.74 9.18 49.87
CA MET A 1 32.35 9.54 48.57
C MET A 1 32.01 8.53 47.48
N GLU A 2 32.07 7.21 47.71
CA GLU A 2 31.72 6.18 46.70
C GLU A 2 30.32 6.31 46.06
N THR A 3 29.29 6.68 46.83
CA THR A 3 27.90 6.79 46.32
C THR A 3 27.71 7.95 45.34
N ILE A 4 28.44 9.05 45.53
CA ILE A 4 28.39 10.23 44.65
C ILE A 4 29.12 9.91 43.34
N THR A 5 30.26 9.22 43.41
CA THR A 5 31.03 8.79 42.24
C THR A 5 30.27 7.76 41.39
N ARG A 6 29.60 6.77 42.00
CA ARG A 6 28.76 5.80 41.27
C ARG A 6 27.57 6.46 40.56
N LYS A 7 26.91 7.42 41.21
CA LYS A 7 25.79 8.15 40.61
C LYS A 7 26.26 9.03 39.44
N SER A 8 27.42 9.67 39.58
CA SER A 8 28.06 10.47 38.53
C SER A 8 28.40 9.64 37.28
N ILE A 9 28.98 8.46 37.47
CA ILE A 9 29.32 7.53 36.37
C ILE A 9 28.05 7.03 35.66
N ALA A 10 27.00 6.69 36.42
CA ALA A 10 25.74 6.24 35.84
C ALA A 10 25.05 7.34 34.99
N ILE A 11 25.14 8.60 35.41
CA ILE A 11 24.61 9.74 34.66
C ILE A 11 25.43 9.96 33.38
N SER A 12 26.76 9.93 33.45
CA SER A 12 27.60 10.11 32.25
C SER A 12 27.40 9.00 31.22
N GLU A 13 27.18 7.76 31.66
CA GLU A 13 26.89 6.63 30.76
C GLU A 13 25.52 6.81 30.07
N LEU A 14 24.50 7.28 30.80
CA LEU A 14 23.18 7.60 30.24
C LEU A 14 23.23 8.77 29.25
N GLU A 15 24.02 9.80 29.55
CA GLU A 15 24.23 10.93 28.65
C GLU A 15 24.90 10.47 27.35
N ARG A 16 25.94 9.62 27.42
CA ARG A 16 26.61 9.09 26.24
C ARG A 16 25.70 8.21 25.38
N LEU A 17 24.93 7.32 26.01
CA LEU A 17 23.91 6.52 25.30
C LEU A 17 22.85 7.43 24.64
N GLY A 18 22.48 8.53 25.30
CA GLY A 18 21.61 9.55 24.73
C GLY A 18 22.22 10.21 23.48
N GLU A 19 23.49 10.59 23.52
CA GLU A 19 24.21 11.16 22.38
C GLU A 19 24.33 10.20 21.19
N GLU A 20 24.44 8.90 21.45
CA GLU A 20 24.48 7.86 20.41
C GLU A 20 23.08 7.61 19.77
N ILE A 21 22.00 7.69 20.56
CA ILE A 21 20.61 7.44 20.10
C ILE A 21 20.00 8.66 19.39
N ASN A 22 20.36 9.87 19.80
CA ASN A 22 19.79 11.11 19.26
C ASN A 22 19.90 11.26 17.72
N PRO A 23 21.05 10.94 17.09
CA PRO A 23 21.18 10.96 15.63
C PRO A 23 20.23 9.98 14.94
N LEU A 24 20.05 8.76 15.48
CA LEU A 24 19.15 7.75 14.91
C LEU A 24 17.69 8.23 14.95
N LYS A 25 17.28 8.83 16.07
CA LYS A 25 15.96 9.46 16.19
C LYS A 25 15.79 10.58 15.16
N ALA A 26 16.80 11.42 14.96
CA ALA A 26 16.75 12.50 13.97
C ALA A 26 16.60 11.97 12.54
N VAL A 27 17.26 10.85 12.20
CA VAL A 27 17.10 10.17 10.91
C VAL A 27 15.66 9.69 10.72
N PHE A 28 15.10 8.99 11.70
CA PHE A 28 13.71 8.52 11.60
C PHE A 28 12.70 9.68 11.55
N ASP A 29 12.94 10.78 12.26
CA ASP A 29 12.07 11.96 12.25
C ASP A 29 12.06 12.70 10.89
N GLN A 30 13.12 12.56 10.09
CA GLN A 30 13.21 13.08 8.72
C GLN A 30 12.56 12.17 7.68
N MET A 31 12.33 10.89 8.00
CA MET A 31 11.64 9.99 7.08
C MET A 31 10.21 10.45 6.82
N THR A 32 9.77 10.29 5.58
CA THR A 32 8.39 10.57 5.16
C THR A 32 7.45 9.47 5.59
N ASP A 33 7.93 8.23 5.66
CA ASP A 33 7.13 7.07 6.03
C ASP A 33 6.99 6.93 7.55
N HIS A 34 5.89 6.32 7.96
CA HIS A 34 5.70 5.89 9.35
C HIS A 34 6.83 4.98 9.78
N VAL A 35 7.40 5.27 10.94
CA VAL A 35 8.23 4.32 11.68
C VAL A 35 7.69 4.22 13.09
N VAL A 36 7.34 3.00 13.49
CA VAL A 36 6.82 2.68 14.82
C VAL A 36 7.65 1.55 15.39
N ILE A 37 8.07 1.69 16.64
CA ILE A 37 8.70 0.60 17.39
C ILE A 37 7.78 0.26 18.55
N THR A 38 7.57 -1.03 18.76
CA THR A 38 6.71 -1.55 19.83
C THR A 38 7.44 -2.56 20.71
N ASP A 39 6.97 -2.75 21.93
CA ASP A 39 7.38 -3.87 22.78
C ASP A 39 6.84 -5.21 22.25
N LYS A 40 7.22 -6.33 22.89
CA LYS A 40 6.72 -7.68 22.53
C LYS A 40 5.19 -7.85 22.61
N ASN A 41 4.50 -6.97 23.34
CA ASN A 41 3.04 -6.93 23.45
C ASN A 41 2.41 -5.97 22.43
N ALA A 42 3.22 -5.39 21.54
CA ALA A 42 2.85 -4.42 20.53
C ALA A 42 2.35 -3.08 21.07
N ASN A 43 2.78 -2.69 22.27
CA ASN A 43 2.60 -1.33 22.76
C ASN A 43 3.67 -0.42 22.18
N ILE A 44 3.27 0.75 21.67
CA ILE A 44 4.17 1.71 21.03
C ILE A 44 5.16 2.26 22.06
N ILE A 45 6.45 2.10 21.81
CA ILE A 45 7.54 2.69 22.60
C ILE A 45 8.21 3.85 21.87
N TYR A 46 8.08 3.91 20.55
CA TYR A 46 8.56 5.01 19.72
C TYR A 46 7.70 5.14 18.47
N ALA A 47 7.45 6.38 18.07
CA ALA A 47 6.83 6.73 16.81
C ALA A 47 7.55 7.96 16.24
N ASN A 48 7.91 7.94 14.97
CA ASN A 48 8.53 9.10 14.34
C ASN A 48 7.51 10.22 14.07
N LYS A 49 7.99 11.41 13.72
CA LYS A 49 7.10 12.55 13.37
C LYS A 49 6.17 12.28 12.19
N ALA A 50 6.48 11.30 11.33
CA ALA A 50 5.60 10.95 10.21
C ALA A 50 4.26 10.39 10.70
N VAL A 51 4.27 9.60 11.78
CA VAL A 51 3.03 9.05 12.37
C VAL A 51 2.02 10.14 12.67
N GLU A 52 2.45 11.21 13.35
CA GLU A 52 1.56 12.32 13.69
C GLU A 52 1.08 13.06 12.43
N ARG A 53 1.97 13.33 11.47
CA ARG A 53 1.62 14.02 10.22
C ARG A 53 0.57 13.28 9.40
N HIS A 54 0.63 11.94 9.38
CA HIS A 54 -0.21 11.12 8.52
C HIS A 54 -1.46 10.60 9.22
N THR A 55 -1.42 10.37 10.54
CA THR A 55 -2.55 9.84 11.32
C THR A 55 -3.34 10.93 12.05
N GLY A 56 -2.70 12.04 12.40
CA GLY A 56 -3.25 13.09 13.26
C GLY A 56 -3.19 12.79 14.75
N PHE A 57 -2.66 11.63 15.18
CA PHE A 57 -2.45 11.32 16.58
C PHE A 57 -1.06 11.75 17.04
N SER A 58 -0.99 12.48 18.15
CA SER A 58 0.28 12.91 18.74
C SER A 58 0.98 11.75 19.43
N GLN A 59 2.30 11.85 19.59
CA GLN A 59 3.08 10.83 20.32
C GLN A 59 2.56 10.63 21.76
N LEU A 60 2.14 11.71 22.43
CA LEU A 60 1.61 11.66 23.80
C LEU A 60 0.32 10.82 23.91
N GLU A 61 -0.48 10.74 22.84
CA GLU A 61 -1.72 9.99 22.83
C GLU A 61 -1.50 8.48 22.60
N ILE A 62 -0.43 8.12 21.90
CA ILE A 62 -0.24 6.78 21.34
C ILE A 62 0.81 5.94 22.07
N ILE A 63 1.78 6.58 22.74
CA ILE A 63 2.84 5.87 23.47
C ILE A 63 2.23 5.02 24.58
N GLY A 64 2.70 3.77 24.69
CA GLY A 64 2.22 2.76 25.64
C GLY A 64 0.95 2.02 25.21
N ARG A 65 0.41 2.31 24.02
CA ARG A 65 -0.83 1.70 23.51
C ARG A 65 -0.59 0.98 22.19
N ASN A 66 -1.56 0.16 21.76
CA ASN A 66 -1.42 -0.63 20.54
C ASN A 66 -1.78 0.22 19.30
N PRO A 67 -1.03 0.15 18.17
CA PRO A 67 -1.39 0.86 16.93
C PRO A 67 -2.81 0.57 16.42
N GLY A 68 -3.30 -0.64 16.69
CA GLY A 68 -4.66 -1.08 16.35
C GLY A 68 -5.78 -0.32 17.06
N ASP A 69 -5.48 0.39 18.16
CA ASP A 69 -6.45 1.22 18.89
C ASP A 69 -6.67 2.60 18.25
N PHE A 70 -5.85 2.98 17.26
CA PHE A 70 -5.82 4.34 16.70
C PHE A 70 -6.14 4.37 15.23
N TRP A 71 -5.22 3.87 14.39
CA TRP A 71 -5.36 3.92 12.94
C TRP A 71 -5.59 2.55 12.31
N GLY A 72 -5.27 1.46 13.00
CA GLY A 72 -5.49 0.09 12.54
C GLY A 72 -6.91 -0.44 12.74
N GLY A 73 -7.08 -1.76 12.54
CA GLY A 73 -8.29 -2.50 12.91
C GLY A 73 -9.32 -2.75 11.80
N LYS A 74 -9.14 -2.19 10.58
CA LYS A 74 -10.10 -2.35 9.47
C LYS A 74 -9.93 -3.64 8.65
N MET A 75 -8.82 -4.37 8.83
CA MET A 75 -8.60 -5.60 8.07
C MET A 75 -9.38 -6.78 8.66
N PRO A 76 -9.73 -7.79 7.84
CA PRO A 76 -10.34 -9.00 8.35
C PRO A 76 -9.46 -9.70 9.39
N ARG A 77 -10.07 -10.38 10.36
CA ARG A 77 -9.36 -11.04 11.47
C ARG A 77 -8.22 -11.95 10.99
N ASN A 78 -8.43 -12.72 9.93
CA ASN A 78 -7.44 -13.66 9.39
C ASN A 78 -6.17 -12.97 8.89
N PHE A 79 -6.22 -11.68 8.50
CA PHE A 79 -5.06 -10.90 8.14
C PHE A 79 -4.16 -10.70 9.36
N TYR A 80 -4.73 -10.23 10.47
CA TYR A 80 -3.99 -10.01 11.70
C TYR A 80 -3.50 -11.31 12.32
N GLU A 81 -4.29 -12.39 12.26
CA GLU A 81 -3.85 -13.71 12.72
C GLU A 81 -2.60 -14.19 11.96
N LYS A 82 -2.60 -14.08 10.63
CA LYS A 82 -1.43 -14.41 9.78
C LYS A 82 -0.24 -13.53 10.10
N MET A 83 -0.44 -12.22 10.22
CA MET A 83 0.62 -11.28 10.58
C MET A 83 1.24 -11.65 11.94
N TRP A 84 0.41 -11.81 12.98
CA TRP A 84 0.89 -12.12 14.33
C TRP A 84 1.59 -13.47 14.37
N TYR A 85 1.04 -14.50 13.72
CA TYR A 85 1.69 -15.80 13.62
C TYR A 85 3.08 -15.68 13.00
N ARG A 86 3.20 -14.96 11.87
CA ARG A 86 4.47 -14.78 11.18
C ARG A 86 5.52 -14.05 12.02
N ILE A 87 5.17 -12.93 12.63
CA ILE A 87 6.15 -12.11 13.38
C ILE A 87 6.43 -12.64 14.79
N LYS A 88 5.49 -13.32 15.45
CA LYS A 88 5.67 -13.85 16.83
C LYS A 88 6.11 -15.30 16.88
N VAL A 89 5.54 -16.15 16.04
CA VAL A 89 5.76 -17.61 16.09
C VAL A 89 6.89 -17.99 15.16
N GLU A 90 6.78 -17.61 13.88
CA GLU A 90 7.82 -17.90 12.87
C GLU A 90 9.03 -16.98 13.01
N LYS A 91 8.86 -15.85 13.72
CA LYS A 91 9.89 -14.83 13.93
C LYS A 91 10.44 -14.28 12.61
N GLU A 92 9.59 -14.22 11.59
CA GLU A 92 9.90 -13.70 10.26
C GLU A 92 9.24 -12.35 10.00
N PRO A 93 9.80 -11.51 9.10
CA PRO A 93 9.15 -10.29 8.66
C PRO A 93 7.80 -10.57 7.97
N PHE A 94 6.85 -9.65 8.15
CA PHE A 94 5.56 -9.63 7.46
C PHE A 94 5.45 -8.37 6.59
N ALA A 95 4.83 -8.52 5.42
CA ALA A 95 4.45 -7.41 4.56
C ALA A 95 3.00 -7.59 4.08
N GLY A 96 2.22 -6.52 4.05
CA GLY A 96 0.86 -6.53 3.51
C GLY A 96 0.28 -5.13 3.36
N GLU A 97 -0.72 -4.98 2.51
CA GLU A 97 -1.44 -3.70 2.37
C GLU A 97 -2.61 -3.64 3.36
N ILE A 98 -2.78 -2.49 4.01
CA ILE A 98 -3.78 -2.24 5.03
C ILE A 98 -4.50 -0.93 4.77
N LEU A 99 -5.82 -0.92 5.00
CA LEU A 99 -6.62 0.29 5.07
C LEU A 99 -6.64 0.76 6.53
N ASN A 100 -6.25 2.02 6.76
CA ASN A 100 -6.21 2.65 8.07
C ASN A 100 -7.15 3.85 8.12
N THR A 101 -7.48 4.30 9.32
CA THR A 101 -8.35 5.46 9.58
C THR A 101 -7.60 6.50 10.39
N ARG A 102 -7.58 7.75 9.92
CA ARG A 102 -6.97 8.87 10.64
C ARG A 102 -7.85 9.31 11.80
N LYS A 103 -7.30 10.15 12.67
CA LYS A 103 -8.02 10.79 13.78
C LYS A 103 -9.24 11.60 13.32
N ASP A 104 -9.20 12.17 12.12
CA ASP A 104 -10.31 12.92 11.51
C ASP A 104 -11.38 12.02 10.85
N GLY A 105 -11.18 10.70 10.85
CA GLY A 105 -12.07 9.72 10.24
C GLY A 105 -11.78 9.41 8.76
N SER A 106 -10.86 10.12 8.11
CA SER A 106 -10.50 9.84 6.73
C SER A 106 -9.70 8.54 6.60
N GLU A 107 -9.95 7.80 5.52
CA GLU A 107 -9.28 6.52 5.27
C GLU A 107 -8.03 6.71 4.40
N TYR A 108 -7.08 5.78 4.52
CA TYR A 108 -5.87 5.76 3.70
C TYR A 108 -5.23 4.40 3.66
N TRP A 109 -4.55 4.12 2.54
CA TRP A 109 -3.84 2.88 2.34
C TRP A 109 -2.39 3.01 2.77
N GLN A 110 -1.92 1.99 3.49
CA GLN A 110 -0.52 1.81 3.82
C GLN A 110 -0.03 0.42 3.42
N GLU A 111 1.26 0.33 3.11
CA GLU A 111 1.96 -0.95 3.06
C GLU A 111 2.57 -1.21 4.43
N LEU A 112 1.99 -2.10 5.21
CA LEU A 112 2.50 -2.49 6.53
C LEU A 112 3.66 -3.47 6.37
N ARG A 113 4.87 -3.06 6.79
CA ARG A 113 6.04 -3.94 6.91
C ARG A 113 6.46 -4.04 8.37
N VAL A 114 6.41 -5.24 8.94
CA VAL A 114 6.74 -5.48 10.35
C VAL A 114 7.83 -6.51 10.48
N SER A 115 8.90 -6.17 11.19
CA SER A 115 10.01 -7.07 11.47
C SER A 115 10.17 -7.28 12.97
N PRO A 116 10.25 -8.54 13.45
CA PRO A 116 10.60 -8.82 14.83
C PRO A 116 12.10 -8.57 15.06
N ILE A 117 12.42 -7.93 16.18
CA ILE A 117 13.79 -7.79 16.68
C ILE A 117 13.95 -8.80 17.81
N LEU A 118 14.89 -9.72 17.65
CA LEU A 118 15.12 -10.82 18.56
C LEU A 118 16.22 -10.49 19.57
N ASP A 119 16.06 -10.98 20.79
CA ASP A 119 17.11 -10.95 21.80
C ASP A 119 18.16 -12.06 21.55
N LYS A 120 19.16 -12.12 22.43
CA LYS A 120 20.24 -13.12 22.37
C LYS A 120 19.78 -14.58 22.53
N ASN A 121 18.59 -14.81 23.08
CA ASN A 121 17.99 -16.14 23.22
C ASN A 121 17.11 -16.49 22.02
N GLY A 122 16.97 -15.56 21.06
CA GLY A 122 16.11 -15.69 19.90
C GLY A 122 14.65 -15.35 20.19
N ASP A 123 14.32 -14.79 21.34
CA ASP A 123 12.96 -14.38 21.68
C ASP A 123 12.66 -12.98 21.20
N VAL A 124 11.39 -12.71 20.85
CA VAL A 124 11.00 -11.38 20.36
C VAL A 124 11.13 -10.35 21.48
N GLN A 125 11.99 -9.36 21.25
CA GLN A 125 12.21 -8.23 22.14
C GLN A 125 11.35 -7.03 21.75
N PHE A 126 11.32 -6.70 20.45
CA PHE A 126 10.59 -5.57 19.89
C PHE A 126 10.02 -5.92 18.53
N PHE A 127 9.10 -5.09 18.03
CA PHE A 127 8.77 -5.04 16.60
C PHE A 127 9.10 -3.66 16.04
N ILE A 128 9.64 -3.64 14.83
CA ILE A 128 9.75 -2.42 14.03
C ILE A 128 8.74 -2.47 12.88
N GLY A 129 7.87 -1.47 12.82
CA GLY A 129 6.92 -1.23 11.75
C GLY A 129 7.38 -0.08 10.87
N ILE A 130 7.48 -0.32 9.57
CA ILE A 130 7.66 0.72 8.55
C ILE A 130 6.44 0.68 7.65
N GLU A 131 5.73 1.81 7.53
CA GLU A 131 4.41 1.83 6.89
C GLU A 131 4.32 2.94 5.83
N PRO A 132 4.85 2.73 4.62
CA PRO A 132 4.73 3.70 3.54
C PRO A 132 3.27 3.96 3.18
N ASN A 133 2.93 5.24 2.98
CA ASN A 133 1.59 5.61 2.50
C ASN A 133 1.49 5.34 0.99
N ILE A 134 0.60 4.42 0.62
CA ILE A 134 0.40 3.98 -0.77
C ILE A 134 -0.92 4.49 -1.36
N THR A 135 -1.62 5.40 -0.68
CA THR A 135 -2.92 5.93 -1.11
C THR A 135 -2.86 6.51 -2.53
N LYS A 136 -1.88 7.39 -2.80
CA LYS A 136 -1.70 7.97 -4.15
C LYS A 136 -1.43 6.90 -5.22
N ARG A 137 -0.76 5.80 -4.86
CA ARG A 137 -0.52 4.68 -5.79
C ARG A 137 -1.82 3.93 -6.08
N LYS A 138 -2.62 3.67 -5.04
CA LYS A 138 -3.93 3.02 -5.14
C LYS A 138 -4.92 3.86 -5.93
N ASP A 139 -5.01 5.17 -5.68
CA ASP A 139 -5.91 6.07 -6.39
C ASP A 139 -5.61 6.09 -7.89
N LYS A 140 -4.33 6.21 -8.25
CA LYS A 140 -3.88 6.16 -9.66
C LYS A 140 -4.20 4.82 -10.32
N GLU A 141 -4.02 3.73 -9.59
CA GLU A 141 -4.34 2.40 -10.09
C GLU A 141 -5.85 2.26 -10.32
N GLU A 142 -6.68 2.75 -9.40
CA GLU A 142 -8.13 2.73 -9.55
C GLU A 142 -8.61 3.61 -10.73
N GLU A 143 -8.07 4.82 -10.88
CA GLU A 143 -8.35 5.69 -12.03
C GLU A 143 -8.00 5.01 -13.36
N ARG A 144 -6.83 4.36 -13.41
CA ARG A 144 -6.37 3.61 -14.58
C ARG A 144 -7.32 2.46 -14.91
N GLN A 145 -7.74 1.69 -13.91
CA GLN A 145 -8.67 0.58 -14.09
C GLN A 145 -10.06 1.05 -14.57
N LYS A 146 -10.55 2.17 -14.04
CA LYS A 146 -11.80 2.80 -14.50
C LYS A 146 -11.70 3.24 -15.96
N PHE A 147 -10.57 3.86 -16.34
CA PHE A 147 -10.32 4.26 -17.72
C PHE A 147 -10.34 3.08 -18.68
N ILE A 148 -9.62 2.00 -18.34
CA ILE A 148 -9.55 0.76 -19.13
C ILE A 148 -10.96 0.17 -19.31
N SER A 149 -11.70 -0.01 -18.22
CA SER A 149 -13.05 -0.58 -18.25
C SER A 149 -14.01 0.27 -19.11
N ALA A 150 -13.92 1.59 -19.01
CA ALA A 150 -14.72 2.51 -19.82
C ALA A 150 -14.35 2.45 -21.31
N PHE A 151 -13.06 2.34 -21.61
CA PHE A 151 -12.56 2.22 -22.98
C PHE A 151 -13.00 0.92 -23.65
N GLU A 152 -12.88 -0.21 -22.96
CA GLU A 152 -13.32 -1.53 -23.45
C GLU A 152 -14.81 -1.51 -23.81
N LYS A 153 -15.65 -1.03 -22.89
CA LYS A 153 -17.10 -0.93 -23.10
C LYS A 153 -17.46 -0.05 -24.31
N ARG A 154 -16.81 1.10 -24.47
CA ARG A 154 -17.03 1.99 -25.63
C ARG A 154 -16.62 1.35 -26.95
N THR A 155 -15.51 0.62 -26.93
CA THR A 155 -14.99 -0.08 -28.11
C THR A 155 -15.93 -1.20 -28.53
N GLN A 156 -16.40 -2.02 -27.58
CA GLN A 156 -17.37 -3.08 -27.84
C GLN A 156 -18.70 -2.54 -28.39
N ASN A 157 -19.22 -1.45 -27.81
CA ASN A 157 -20.45 -0.81 -28.29
C ASN A 157 -20.30 -0.30 -29.73
N SER A 158 -19.19 0.38 -30.04
CA SER A 158 -18.90 0.90 -31.39
C SER A 158 -18.78 -0.23 -32.40
N LEU A 159 -18.06 -1.31 -32.06
CA LEU A 159 -17.94 -2.50 -32.91
C LEU A 159 -19.30 -3.17 -33.15
N SER A 160 -20.13 -3.26 -32.11
CA SER A 160 -21.48 -3.84 -32.22
C SER A 160 -22.36 -3.00 -33.16
N ALA A 161 -22.31 -1.66 -33.05
CA ALA A 161 -23.05 -0.76 -33.94
C ALA A 161 -22.54 -0.83 -35.39
N MET A 162 -21.23 -0.91 -35.61
CA MET A 162 -20.65 -1.12 -36.94
C MET A 162 -21.16 -2.42 -37.54
N ARG A 163 -21.12 -3.53 -36.79
CA ARG A 163 -21.63 -4.82 -37.25
C ARG A 163 -23.10 -4.75 -37.65
N GLN A 164 -23.95 -4.16 -36.81
CA GLN A 164 -25.37 -3.98 -37.13
C GLN A 164 -25.58 -3.15 -38.40
N THR A 165 -24.78 -2.10 -38.60
CA THR A 165 -24.84 -1.27 -39.81
C THR A 165 -24.42 -2.06 -41.05
N LEU A 166 -23.38 -2.89 -40.94
CA LEU A 166 -22.94 -3.78 -42.01
C LEU A 166 -24.03 -4.79 -42.38
N ASP A 167 -24.62 -5.44 -41.38
CA ASP A 167 -25.71 -6.39 -41.56
C ASP A 167 -26.91 -5.70 -42.25
N TRP A 168 -27.26 -4.48 -41.84
CA TRP A 168 -28.33 -3.68 -42.46
C TRP A 168 -28.03 -3.33 -43.92
N LEU A 169 -26.81 -2.87 -44.23
CA LEU A 169 -26.39 -2.53 -45.60
C LEU A 169 -26.41 -3.75 -46.51
N ASN A 170 -26.02 -4.92 -45.99
CA ASN A 170 -26.01 -6.17 -46.74
C ASN A 170 -27.44 -6.67 -47.05
N LEU A 171 -28.38 -6.46 -46.13
CA LEU A 171 -29.78 -6.86 -46.29
C LEU A 171 -30.60 -5.89 -47.16
N ASN A 172 -30.29 -4.59 -47.14
CA ASN A 172 -31.13 -3.56 -47.75
C ASN A 172 -30.48 -2.79 -48.92
N GLY A 173 -29.19 -3.01 -49.21
CA GLY A 173 -28.46 -2.34 -50.28
C GLY A 173 -27.90 -3.31 -51.32
N LYS A 174 -27.91 -2.94 -52.61
CA LYS A 174 -27.07 -3.59 -53.63
C LYS A 174 -25.63 -3.11 -53.47
N LEU A 175 -24.97 -3.51 -52.38
CA LEU A 175 -23.52 -3.32 -52.28
C LEU A 175 -22.86 -4.17 -53.37
N THR A 176 -21.87 -3.59 -54.04
CA THR A 176 -20.99 -4.38 -54.91
C THR A 176 -20.10 -5.27 -54.05
N GLN A 177 -19.66 -6.41 -54.58
CA GLN A 177 -18.75 -7.33 -53.89
C GLN A 177 -17.50 -6.61 -53.34
N LYS A 178 -16.93 -5.68 -54.12
CA LYS A 178 -15.77 -4.88 -53.71
C LYS A 178 -16.04 -3.95 -52.51
N GLN A 179 -17.28 -3.46 -52.36
CA GLN A 179 -17.68 -2.65 -51.21
C GLN A 179 -17.92 -3.51 -49.96
N GLN A 180 -18.47 -4.71 -50.11
CA GLN A 180 -18.59 -5.68 -49.01
C GLN A 180 -17.20 -6.08 -48.47
N GLU A 181 -16.29 -6.47 -49.36
CA GLU A 181 -14.91 -6.84 -48.99
C GLU A 181 -14.17 -5.71 -48.27
N HIS A 182 -14.34 -4.45 -48.72
CA HIS A 182 -13.72 -3.30 -48.07
C HIS A 182 -14.29 -3.04 -46.67
N LEU A 183 -15.61 -3.15 -46.50
CA LEU A 183 -16.27 -2.94 -45.22
C LEU A 183 -15.92 -4.03 -44.19
N GLU A 184 -15.86 -5.30 -44.62
CA GLU A 184 -15.40 -6.40 -43.77
C GLU A 184 -13.94 -6.22 -43.35
N ALA A 185 -13.08 -5.75 -44.25
CA ALA A 185 -11.69 -5.45 -43.94
C ALA A 185 -11.55 -4.34 -42.88
N VAL A 186 -12.35 -3.26 -42.99
CA VAL A 186 -12.38 -2.18 -42.00
C VAL A 186 -12.87 -2.69 -40.64
N TYR A 187 -13.91 -3.51 -40.63
CA TYR A 187 -14.43 -4.12 -39.40
C TYR A 187 -13.40 -5.04 -38.72
N LYS A 188 -12.78 -5.93 -39.48
CA LYS A 188 -11.75 -6.85 -39.00
C LYS A 188 -10.52 -6.09 -38.48
N ASN A 189 -10.12 -5.01 -39.14
CA ASN A 189 -9.04 -4.15 -38.67
C ASN A 189 -9.38 -3.48 -37.33
N GLN A 190 -10.60 -2.95 -37.18
CA GLN A 190 -11.06 -2.37 -35.92
C GLN A 190 -11.13 -3.40 -34.79
N GLN A 191 -11.55 -4.64 -35.08
CA GLN A 191 -11.52 -5.74 -34.10
C GLN A 191 -10.09 -6.07 -33.66
N ASN A 192 -9.16 -6.17 -34.61
CA ASN A 192 -7.75 -6.44 -34.29
C ASN A 192 -7.14 -5.32 -33.44
N LEU A 193 -7.44 -4.04 -33.73
CA LEU A 193 -6.98 -2.92 -32.92
C LEU A 193 -7.56 -2.95 -31.50
N ALA A 194 -8.85 -3.28 -31.36
CA ALA A 194 -9.49 -3.45 -30.07
C ALA A 194 -8.84 -4.57 -29.25
N GLN A 195 -8.55 -5.71 -29.89
CA GLN A 195 -7.87 -6.84 -29.26
C GLN A 195 -6.45 -6.47 -28.84
N LEU A 196 -5.72 -5.78 -29.70
CA LEU A 196 -4.36 -5.33 -29.42
C LEU A 196 -4.33 -4.43 -28.18
N VAL A 197 -5.24 -3.46 -28.07
CA VAL A 197 -5.36 -2.62 -26.87
C VAL A 197 -5.72 -3.46 -25.64
N SER A 198 -6.65 -4.42 -25.77
CA SER A 198 -7.00 -5.36 -24.71
C SER A 198 -5.82 -6.21 -24.25
N ASP A 199 -4.92 -6.60 -25.14
CA ASP A 199 -3.75 -7.44 -24.84
C ASP A 199 -2.63 -6.63 -24.16
N PHE A 200 -2.55 -5.32 -24.42
CA PHE A 200 -1.61 -4.42 -23.74
C PHE A 200 -2.06 -4.01 -22.34
N VAL A 201 -3.36 -4.04 -22.05
CA VAL A 201 -3.92 -3.68 -20.74
C VAL A 201 -3.32 -4.48 -19.58
N PRO A 202 -3.18 -5.83 -19.65
CA PRO A 202 -2.49 -6.62 -18.62
C PRO A 202 -1.01 -6.24 -18.46
N ALA A 203 -0.30 -5.96 -19.56
CA ALA A 203 1.12 -5.62 -19.53
C ALA A 203 1.37 -4.24 -18.89
N ILE A 204 0.51 -3.27 -19.16
CA ILE A 204 0.54 -1.95 -18.50
C ILE A 204 0.17 -2.07 -17.02
N SER A 205 -0.67 -3.05 -16.67
CA SER A 205 -1.07 -3.32 -15.29
C SER A 205 0.01 -4.00 -14.45
N ALA A 206 0.99 -4.65 -15.06
CA ALA A 206 2.06 -5.37 -14.38
C ALA A 206 3.31 -4.51 -14.09
N LEU A 207 3.36 -3.27 -14.61
CA LEU A 207 4.52 -2.36 -14.50
C LEU A 207 4.38 -1.32 -13.36
N GLY A 208 3.37 -1.42 -12.49
CA GLY A 208 3.13 -0.52 -11.35
C GLY A 208 2.90 -1.28 -10.04
#